data_AF-A0AAN9R047-F1
#
_entry.id   AF-A0AAN9R047-F1
#
_cell.length_a   1.000
_cell.length_b   1.000
_cell.length_c   1.000
_cell.angle_alpha   90.00
_cell.angle_beta   90.00
_cell.angle_gamma   90.00
#
_symmetry.space_group_name_H-M   'P 1'
#
loop_
_entity.id
_entity.type
_entity.pdbx_description
1 polymer ?
#
loop_
_entity_poly.entity_id
_entity_poly.type
_entity_poly.pdbx_seq_one_letter_code
_entity_poly.pdbx_strand_id
1 'polypeptide(L)'
;MTRYYPEMKKVYNLHATLIKRGQHENPLSLRPFILHCANSSSPPDTVRYAASVLLRFPIPGDTFPYNAIIRHLAVHAPSLALALFSHMHRTNIPFDHFTFPLILKPSKLNPYNIHSIVLKLGFYSSIYVQNALINSYGTSGSLQVSLKLFDEISHPDLFSWSSLISSFAKHGFPDESLTLFQQMQLCHTDILPDGVIMLSVLSAVSSLGALELGIWVHAFISRTGLNLTVPLGTALINMYSRCGDIDRSVKVFDEMPHRNVVTWTALINGLAVHGRGREALEAFYDMVESGLKPDCVAFMGALVACSHGGFVEKGQQVFQEMWSKYGVEPALEHYGCMVDLLGRAGKMLEAFEFVERMHVKPNSIIWRTLLGACVNHNHLGLAEKAKERIKELDPHHDGDYVLLSNAYGGVGNWVEKEGVRNSMRESRIVKEPGLSLVHIDQVVHEFFSGDNSHPNWEEITRFLGSIIDTVKLGGYTPVTSNVLHDIQEEEKEHCLGYHSEKLAVAFILLYHRDRKTIRVIKNLRICYDCHSFMKHVSGFFDRCIVIRDRSRFHHFSKGSCSCRDFW
;
A
#
# COMPACT_ATOMS: atom_id res chain seq x y z
N MET A 1 30.76 -24.83 -13.57
CA MET A 1 31.75 -23.77 -13.28
C MET A 1 31.64 -23.38 -11.81
N THR A 2 32.40 -24.06 -10.95
CA THR A 2 32.45 -23.87 -9.50
C THR A 2 33.34 -22.66 -9.17
N ARG A 3 32.73 -21.56 -8.68
CA ARG A 3 33.49 -20.49 -8.01
C ARG A 3 34.12 -21.07 -6.74
N TYR A 4 35.42 -21.30 -6.80
CA TYR A 4 36.24 -21.77 -5.67
C TYR A 4 36.38 -20.61 -4.67
N TYR A 5 35.54 -20.58 -3.63
CA TYR A 5 35.71 -19.62 -2.54
C TYR A 5 36.89 -20.07 -1.66
N PRO A 6 37.95 -19.24 -1.47
CA PRO A 6 39.13 -19.60 -0.67
C PRO A 6 38.80 -20.01 0.77
N GLU A 7 37.70 -19.50 1.31
CA GLU A 7 37.23 -19.76 2.67
C GLU A 7 36.71 -21.19 2.86
N MET A 8 35.97 -21.73 1.89
CA MET A 8 35.47 -23.12 1.96
C MET A 8 36.61 -24.13 1.95
N LYS A 9 37.69 -23.86 1.21
CA LYS A 9 38.90 -24.70 1.22
C LYS A 9 39.52 -24.77 2.63
N LYS A 10 39.54 -23.66 3.37
CA LYS A 10 40.03 -23.63 4.76
C LYS A 10 39.14 -24.44 5.69
N VAL A 11 37.82 -24.30 5.57
CA VAL A 11 36.83 -25.05 6.37
C VAL A 11 36.95 -26.55 6.14
N TYR A 12 37.07 -26.99 4.88
CA TYR A 12 37.28 -28.40 4.54
C TYR A 12 38.60 -28.94 5.08
N ASN A 13 39.69 -28.19 4.95
CA ASN A 13 41.00 -28.60 5.47
C ASN A 13 40.99 -28.74 6.99
N LEU A 14 40.31 -27.81 7.70
CA LEU A 14 40.20 -27.83 9.15
C LEU A 14 39.41 -29.06 9.61
N HIS A 15 38.25 -29.33 9.03
CA HIS A 15 37.46 -30.51 9.35
C HIS A 15 38.18 -31.82 8.98
N ALA A 16 38.83 -31.87 7.81
CA ALA A 16 39.65 -33.03 7.41
C ALA A 16 40.80 -33.31 8.40
N THR A 17 41.37 -32.26 9.01
CA THR A 17 42.41 -32.40 10.04
C THR A 17 41.83 -33.01 11.32
N LEU A 18 40.61 -32.61 11.72
CA LEU A 18 39.90 -33.22 12.85
C LEU A 18 39.61 -34.71 12.59
N ILE A 19 39.19 -35.05 11.36
CA ILE A 19 38.94 -36.44 10.95
C ILE A 19 40.24 -37.26 11.03
N LYS A 20 41.33 -36.77 10.42
CA LYS A 20 42.65 -37.46 10.44
C LYS A 20 43.21 -37.69 11.85
N ARG A 21 42.90 -36.79 12.80
CA ARG A 21 43.34 -36.90 14.20
C ARG A 21 42.37 -37.72 15.07
N GLY A 22 41.29 -38.27 14.52
CA GLY A 22 40.27 -38.99 15.28
C GLY A 22 39.47 -38.09 16.22
N GLN A 23 39.48 -36.76 16.02
CA GLN A 23 38.84 -35.77 16.89
C GLN A 23 37.48 -35.26 16.36
N HIS A 24 37.00 -35.80 15.24
CA HIS A 24 35.78 -35.36 14.58
C HIS A 24 34.50 -35.71 15.33
N GLU A 25 34.54 -36.70 16.23
CA GLU A 25 33.45 -37.05 17.15
C GLU A 25 33.62 -36.42 18.54
N ASN A 26 34.78 -35.81 18.83
CA ASN A 26 35.05 -35.23 20.14
C ASN A 26 34.34 -33.86 20.28
N PRO A 27 33.37 -33.71 21.19
CA PRO A 27 32.66 -32.45 21.43
C PRO A 27 33.58 -31.24 21.63
N LEU A 28 34.69 -31.41 22.34
CA LEU A 28 35.63 -30.32 22.67
C LEU A 28 36.37 -29.79 21.44
N SER A 29 36.59 -30.64 20.44
CA SER A 29 37.24 -30.27 19.18
C SER A 29 36.23 -29.81 18.12
N LEU A 30 35.02 -30.37 18.14
CA LEU A 30 33.97 -30.08 17.17
C LEU A 30 33.28 -28.74 17.45
N ARG A 31 33.04 -28.41 18.72
CA ARG A 31 32.36 -27.16 19.12
C ARG A 31 33.05 -25.90 18.58
N PRO A 32 34.37 -25.68 18.75
CA PRO A 32 35.04 -24.50 18.21
C PRO A 32 34.98 -24.43 16.67
N PHE A 33 35.05 -25.58 15.99
CA PHE A 33 34.92 -25.66 14.54
C PHE A 33 33.55 -25.20 14.05
N ILE A 34 32.47 -25.67 14.69
CA ILE A 34 31.11 -25.25 14.34
C ILE A 34 30.90 -23.77 14.59
N LEU A 35 31.38 -23.23 15.72
CA LEU A 35 31.26 -21.81 16.04
C LEU A 35 32.07 -20.92 15.08
N HIS A 36 33.24 -21.37 14.63
CA HIS A 36 34.00 -20.68 13.59
C HIS A 36 33.21 -20.60 12.26
N CYS A 37 32.45 -21.64 11.94
CA CYS A 37 31.59 -21.68 10.75
C CYS A 37 30.30 -20.87 10.89
N ALA A 38 29.88 -20.58 12.12
CA ALA A 38 28.64 -19.87 12.47
C ALA A 38 28.90 -18.41 12.87
N ASN A 39 30.04 -17.82 12.48
CA ASN A 39 30.33 -16.42 12.78
C ASN A 39 29.45 -15.49 11.91
N SER A 40 29.17 -14.28 12.39
CA SER A 40 28.29 -13.31 11.70
C SER A 40 28.78 -12.92 10.30
N SER A 41 30.07 -13.09 10.00
CA SER A 41 30.69 -12.82 8.71
C SER A 41 30.82 -14.07 7.81
N SER A 42 30.37 -15.24 8.25
CA SER A 42 30.58 -16.50 7.55
C SER A 42 29.67 -16.62 6.31
N PRO A 43 30.19 -17.09 5.15
CA PRO A 43 29.36 -17.34 3.98
C PRO A 43 28.24 -18.38 4.25
N PRO A 44 27.08 -18.28 3.56
CA PRO A 44 25.98 -19.24 3.73
C PRO A 44 26.38 -20.70 3.52
N ASP A 45 27.32 -20.97 2.60
CA ASP A 45 27.80 -22.33 2.31
C ASP A 45 28.62 -22.92 3.47
N THR A 46 29.32 -22.09 4.23
CA THR A 46 30.07 -22.51 5.42
C THR A 46 29.11 -22.95 6.53
N VAL A 47 28.05 -22.18 6.76
CA VAL A 47 26.99 -22.52 7.72
C VAL A 47 26.27 -23.81 7.31
N ARG A 48 25.94 -23.96 6.03
CA ARG A 48 25.31 -25.19 5.49
C ARG A 48 26.19 -26.42 5.68
N TYR A 49 27.50 -26.28 5.48
CA TYR A 49 28.44 -27.35 5.74
C TYR A 49 28.53 -27.70 7.24
N ALA A 50 28.63 -26.71 8.11
CA ALA A 50 28.62 -26.96 9.56
C ALA A 50 27.32 -27.65 10.03
N ALA A 51 26.18 -27.30 9.44
CA ALA A 51 24.92 -28.00 9.69
C ALA A 51 24.96 -29.48 9.28
N SER A 52 25.55 -29.81 8.13
CA SER A 52 25.70 -31.22 7.71
C SER A 52 26.67 -32.00 8.60
N VAL A 53 27.69 -31.32 9.15
CA VAL A 53 28.58 -31.90 10.16
C VAL A 53 27.80 -32.21 11.45
N LEU A 54 27.03 -31.26 11.99
CA LEU A 54 26.21 -31.48 13.20
C LEU A 54 25.14 -32.58 13.03
N LEU A 55 24.55 -32.70 11.84
CA LEU A 55 23.59 -33.77 11.53
C LEU A 55 24.22 -35.17 11.53
N ARG A 56 25.54 -35.25 11.33
CA ARG A 56 26.30 -36.52 11.28
C ARG A 56 27.02 -36.82 12.59
N PHE A 57 27.55 -35.79 13.24
CA PHE A 57 28.32 -35.87 14.47
C PHE A 57 27.69 -34.93 15.51
N PRO A 58 26.71 -35.43 16.29
CA PRO A 58 26.03 -34.59 17.27
C PRO A 58 26.98 -34.22 18.42
N ILE A 59 26.71 -33.09 19.08
CA ILE A 59 27.41 -32.63 20.28
C ILE A 59 26.43 -32.77 21.45
N PRO A 60 26.42 -33.90 22.18
CA PRO A 60 25.44 -34.16 23.22
C PRO A 60 25.53 -33.12 24.34
N GLY A 61 24.38 -32.65 24.82
CA GLY A 61 24.30 -31.73 25.96
C GLY A 61 24.68 -30.26 25.67
N ASP A 62 25.06 -29.90 24.44
CA ASP A 62 25.39 -28.51 24.08
C ASP A 62 24.42 -27.95 23.03
N THR A 63 23.48 -27.12 23.46
CA THR A 63 22.48 -26.45 22.61
C THR A 63 23.07 -25.30 21.80
N PHE A 64 24.17 -24.68 22.27
CA PHE A 64 24.66 -23.41 21.73
C PHE A 64 25.14 -23.48 20.26
N PRO A 65 25.95 -24.49 19.84
CA PRO A 65 26.36 -24.65 18.44
C PRO A 65 25.17 -24.82 17.49
N TYR A 66 24.12 -25.51 17.94
CA TYR A 66 22.90 -25.70 17.15
C TYR A 66 22.15 -24.39 16.99
N ASN A 67 21.90 -23.66 18.08
CA ASN A 67 21.23 -22.36 18.02
C ASN A 67 22.01 -21.35 17.16
N ALA A 68 23.36 -21.36 17.19
CA ALA A 68 24.19 -20.52 16.34
C ALA A 68 23.98 -20.82 14.85
N ILE A 69 23.91 -22.10 14.47
CA ILE A 69 23.65 -22.52 13.09
C ILE A 69 22.21 -22.25 12.68
N ILE A 70 21.22 -22.62 13.50
CA ILE A 70 19.79 -22.40 13.25
C ILE A 70 19.52 -20.92 12.99
N ARG A 71 20.12 -20.01 13.77
CA ARG A 71 19.96 -18.55 13.60
C ARG A 71 20.28 -18.08 12.17
N HIS A 72 21.35 -18.60 11.58
CA HIS A 72 21.77 -18.26 10.21
C HIS A 72 20.90 -18.97 9.17
N LEU A 73 20.59 -20.25 9.39
CA LEU A 73 19.78 -21.05 8.47
C LEU A 73 18.32 -20.61 8.41
N ALA A 74 17.76 -20.10 9.51
CA ALA A 74 16.37 -19.64 9.57
C ALA A 74 16.03 -18.62 8.48
N VAL A 75 17.00 -17.81 8.05
CA VAL A 75 16.82 -16.81 6.99
C VAL A 75 17.09 -17.39 5.60
N HIS A 76 18.18 -18.17 5.44
CA HIS A 76 18.71 -18.55 4.11
C HIS A 76 18.41 -19.99 3.67
N ALA A 77 18.02 -20.86 4.60
CA ALA A 77 17.69 -22.27 4.36
C ALA A 77 16.76 -22.83 5.46
N PRO A 78 15.48 -22.38 5.53
CA PRO A 78 14.55 -22.76 6.60
C PRO A 78 14.34 -24.28 6.73
N SER A 79 14.34 -25.00 5.61
CA SER A 79 14.22 -26.47 5.60
C SER A 79 15.37 -27.17 6.33
N LEU A 80 16.60 -26.67 6.18
CA LEU A 80 17.77 -27.20 6.88
C LEU A 80 17.76 -26.83 8.36
N ALA A 81 17.29 -25.62 8.70
CA ALA A 81 17.07 -25.22 10.10
C ALA A 81 16.10 -26.19 10.80
N LEU A 82 15.00 -26.56 10.14
CA LEU A 82 14.02 -27.53 10.66
C LEU A 82 14.54 -28.95 10.74
N ALA A 83 15.37 -29.36 9.76
CA ALA A 83 16.04 -30.65 9.81
C ALA A 83 16.97 -30.74 11.02
N LEU A 84 17.71 -29.66 11.32
CA LEU A 84 18.60 -29.59 12.48
C LEU A 84 17.81 -29.56 13.79
N PHE A 85 16.72 -28.79 13.88
CA PHE A 85 15.79 -28.80 15.02
C PHE A 85 15.17 -30.19 15.27
N SER A 86 14.67 -30.84 14.21
CA SER A 86 14.15 -32.20 14.28
C SER A 86 15.22 -33.23 14.68
N HIS A 87 16.47 -33.00 14.26
CA HIS A 87 17.59 -33.86 14.65
C HIS A 87 17.92 -33.70 16.13
N MET A 88 17.97 -32.47 16.66
CA MET A 88 18.13 -32.22 18.09
C MET A 88 17.07 -32.96 18.91
N HIS A 89 15.81 -32.89 18.48
CA HIS A 89 14.71 -33.63 19.15
C HIS A 89 14.95 -35.14 19.15
N ARG A 90 15.29 -35.72 17.99
CA ARG A 90 15.51 -37.18 17.84
C ARG A 90 16.74 -37.70 18.58
N THR A 91 17.74 -36.84 18.79
CA THR A 91 19.00 -37.20 19.45
C THR A 91 19.06 -36.77 20.91
N ASN A 92 17.93 -36.33 21.49
CA ASN A 92 17.81 -35.86 22.87
C ASN A 92 18.80 -34.73 23.22
N ILE A 93 19.10 -33.87 22.25
CA ILE A 93 19.87 -32.65 22.50
C ILE A 93 18.91 -31.65 23.16
N PRO A 94 19.28 -31.05 24.31
CA PRO A 94 18.38 -30.18 25.04
C PRO A 94 18.02 -28.95 24.20
N PHE A 95 16.77 -28.50 24.35
CA PHE A 95 16.33 -27.19 23.88
C PHE A 95 16.47 -26.17 25.00
N ASP A 96 16.63 -24.91 24.61
CA ASP A 96 16.55 -23.78 25.54
C ASP A 96 15.45 -22.80 25.10
N HIS A 97 15.24 -21.77 25.91
CA HIS A 97 14.25 -20.72 25.64
C HIS A 97 14.56 -19.90 24.36
N PHE A 98 15.75 -20.05 23.78
CA PHE A 98 16.17 -19.38 22.54
C PHE A 98 16.01 -20.25 21.30
N THR A 99 15.92 -21.58 21.43
CA THR A 99 15.75 -22.48 20.29
C THR A 99 14.44 -22.22 19.53
N PHE A 100 13.32 -22.05 20.25
CA PHE A 100 12.01 -21.86 19.62
C PHE A 100 11.86 -20.50 18.91
N PRO A 101 12.29 -19.36 19.48
CA PRO A 101 12.29 -18.09 18.75
C PRO A 101 13.05 -18.14 17.42
N LEU A 102 14.16 -18.88 17.37
CA LEU A 102 14.95 -19.02 16.14
C LEU A 102 14.23 -19.83 15.07
N ILE A 103 13.49 -20.88 15.45
CA ILE A 103 12.78 -21.74 14.50
C ILE A 103 11.41 -21.17 14.10
N LEU A 104 10.81 -20.29 14.90
CA LEU A 104 9.56 -19.59 14.60
C LEU A 104 9.76 -18.34 13.73
N LYS A 105 10.99 -17.81 13.66
CA LYS A 105 11.35 -16.65 12.84
C LYS A 105 11.06 -16.78 11.33
N PRO A 106 11.24 -17.94 10.66
CA PRO A 106 10.95 -18.07 9.24
C PRO A 106 9.44 -17.96 8.98
N SER A 107 9.03 -16.91 8.26
CA SER A 107 7.62 -16.56 8.01
C SER A 107 6.80 -17.59 7.22
N LYS A 108 7.43 -18.63 6.67
CA LYS A 108 6.78 -19.68 5.87
C LYS A 108 6.48 -20.96 6.65
N LEU A 109 6.82 -21.00 7.93
CA LEU A 109 6.56 -22.15 8.77
C LEU A 109 5.14 -22.14 9.30
N ASN A 110 4.53 -23.33 9.37
CA ASN A 110 3.27 -23.51 10.06
C ASN A 110 3.53 -23.42 11.59
N PRO A 111 3.05 -22.36 12.27
CA PRO A 111 3.35 -22.15 13.69
C PRO A 111 2.72 -23.20 14.61
N TYR A 112 1.63 -23.86 14.20
CA TYR A 112 0.87 -24.78 15.05
C TYR A 112 1.68 -26.00 15.48
N ASN A 113 2.52 -26.55 14.59
CA ASN A 113 3.34 -27.71 14.92
C ASN A 113 4.39 -27.39 15.99
N ILE A 114 5.07 -26.25 15.83
CA ILE A 114 6.08 -25.80 16.79
C ILE A 114 5.42 -25.39 18.11
N HIS A 115 4.28 -24.71 18.06
CA HIS A 115 3.51 -24.35 19.24
C HIS A 115 3.10 -25.58 20.07
N SER A 116 2.65 -26.67 19.44
CA SER A 116 2.34 -27.93 20.14
C SER A 116 3.58 -28.50 20.86
N ILE A 117 4.76 -28.44 20.23
CA ILE A 117 6.02 -28.88 20.84
C ILE A 117 6.40 -27.99 22.03
N VAL A 118 6.26 -26.67 21.90
CA VAL A 118 6.48 -25.70 22.98
C VAL A 118 5.65 -26.05 24.22
N LEU A 119 4.36 -26.33 24.03
CA LEU A 119 3.45 -26.70 25.13
C LEU A 119 3.85 -28.03 25.76
N LYS A 120 4.09 -29.07 24.94
CA LYS A 120 4.47 -30.41 25.43
C LYS A 120 5.78 -30.42 26.22
N LEU A 121 6.72 -29.56 25.85
CA LEU A 121 8.03 -29.48 26.47
C LEU A 121 8.11 -28.42 27.58
N GLY A 122 7.01 -27.72 27.89
CA GLY A 122 6.93 -26.78 29.01
C GLY A 122 7.66 -25.45 28.79
N PHE A 123 7.91 -25.04 27.53
CA PHE A 123 8.62 -23.80 27.22
C PHE A 123 7.71 -22.58 27.09
N TYR A 124 6.39 -22.75 27.21
CA TYR A 124 5.40 -21.70 26.96
C TYR A 124 5.48 -20.50 27.91
N SER A 125 5.93 -20.71 29.16
CA SER A 125 6.05 -19.63 30.16
C SER A 125 7.16 -18.61 29.86
N SER A 126 8.00 -18.86 28.86
CA SER A 126 9.05 -17.94 28.44
C SER A 126 8.47 -16.81 27.58
N ILE A 127 8.64 -15.56 28.01
CA ILE A 127 8.23 -14.38 27.24
C ILE A 127 8.82 -14.36 25.83
N TYR A 128 10.07 -14.81 25.66
CA TYR A 128 10.71 -14.91 24.34
C TYR A 128 9.97 -15.87 23.40
N VAL A 129 9.44 -16.98 23.96
CA VAL A 129 8.70 -17.99 23.19
C VAL A 129 7.30 -17.49 22.88
N GLN A 130 6.60 -16.88 23.85
CA GLN A 130 5.29 -16.25 23.64
C GLN A 130 5.36 -15.17 22.55
N ASN A 131 6.34 -14.28 22.65
CA ASN A 131 6.62 -13.23 21.66
C ASN A 131 6.89 -13.81 20.26
N ALA A 132 7.70 -14.87 20.16
CA ALA A 132 7.97 -15.52 18.88
C ALA A 132 6.70 -16.16 18.27
N LEU A 133 5.83 -16.74 19.10
CA LEU A 133 4.55 -17.30 18.67
C LEU A 133 3.59 -16.20 18.18
N ILE A 134 3.44 -15.10 18.94
CA ILE A 134 2.64 -13.93 18.55
C ILE A 134 3.10 -13.43 17.18
N ASN A 135 4.39 -13.15 17.00
CA ASN A 135 4.91 -12.70 15.71
C ASN A 135 4.72 -13.75 14.59
N SER A 136 4.89 -15.05 14.87
CA SER A 136 4.72 -16.08 13.86
C SER A 136 3.26 -16.24 13.41
N TYR A 137 2.30 -16.24 14.33
CA TYR A 137 0.87 -16.27 14.00
C TYR A 137 0.42 -14.96 13.34
N GLY A 138 0.94 -13.83 13.82
CA GLY A 138 0.65 -12.52 13.25
C GLY A 138 1.16 -12.38 11.82
N THR A 139 2.36 -12.88 11.51
CA THR A 139 2.91 -12.84 10.15
C THR A 139 2.27 -13.84 9.19
N SER A 140 1.66 -14.92 9.70
CA SER A 140 0.90 -15.89 8.91
C SER A 140 -0.57 -15.48 8.68
N GLY A 141 -0.99 -14.31 9.17
CA GLY A 141 -2.37 -13.82 9.05
C GLY A 141 -3.35 -14.41 10.06
N SER A 142 -2.89 -15.22 11.01
CA SER A 142 -3.72 -15.80 12.08
C SER A 142 -3.87 -14.83 13.26
N LEU A 143 -4.36 -13.61 12.96
CA LEU A 143 -4.37 -12.48 13.89
C LEU A 143 -5.13 -12.77 15.20
N GLN A 144 -6.24 -13.49 15.12
CA GLN A 144 -7.05 -13.84 16.29
C GLN A 144 -6.31 -14.76 17.26
N VAL A 145 -5.45 -15.66 16.75
CA VAL A 145 -4.61 -16.51 17.61
C VAL A 145 -3.51 -15.68 18.23
N SER A 146 -2.90 -14.77 17.45
CA SER A 146 -1.89 -13.84 17.95
C SER A 146 -2.43 -12.95 19.08
N LEU A 147 -3.67 -12.46 18.96
CA LEU A 147 -4.32 -11.65 19.99
C LEU A 147 -4.58 -12.45 21.26
N LYS A 148 -5.14 -13.68 21.15
CA LYS A 148 -5.35 -14.55 22.31
C LYS A 148 -4.05 -14.85 23.06
N LEU A 149 -2.96 -15.14 22.34
CA LEU A 149 -1.66 -15.38 22.95
C LEU A 149 -1.11 -14.14 23.65
N PHE A 150 -1.40 -12.95 23.13
CA PHE A 150 -1.04 -11.69 23.76
C PHE A 150 -1.82 -11.47 25.06
N ASP A 151 -3.13 -11.73 25.06
CA ASP A 151 -4.00 -11.60 26.24
C ASP A 151 -3.59 -12.55 27.39
N GLU A 152 -2.93 -13.66 27.07
CA GLU A 152 -2.37 -14.61 28.06
C GLU A 152 -1.07 -14.11 28.71
N ILE A 153 -0.40 -13.07 28.17
CA ILE A 153 0.83 -12.53 28.74
C ILE A 153 0.50 -11.60 29.91
N SER A 154 1.00 -11.92 31.11
CA SER A 154 0.77 -11.10 32.31
C SER A 154 1.45 -9.73 32.25
N HIS A 155 2.64 -9.65 31.67
CA HIS A 155 3.43 -8.42 31.53
C HIS A 155 3.98 -8.29 30.10
N PRO A 156 3.18 -7.79 29.15
CA PRO A 156 3.62 -7.62 27.77
C PRO A 156 4.78 -6.64 27.68
N ASP A 157 5.84 -7.01 26.95
CA ASP A 157 6.98 -6.14 26.70
C ASP A 157 6.81 -5.36 25.38
N LEU A 158 7.77 -4.49 25.07
CA LEU A 158 7.76 -3.70 23.82
C LEU A 158 7.64 -4.59 22.57
N PHE A 159 8.25 -5.78 22.58
CA PHE A 159 8.21 -6.69 21.44
C PHE A 159 6.84 -7.36 21.29
N SER A 160 6.17 -7.72 22.40
CA SER A 160 4.79 -8.21 22.39
C SER A 160 3.87 -7.21 21.68
N TRP A 161 3.92 -5.94 22.10
CA TRP A 161 3.15 -4.84 21.51
C TRP A 161 3.51 -4.60 20.04
N SER A 162 4.81 -4.46 19.74
CA SER A 162 5.29 -4.21 18.38
C SER A 162 4.86 -5.31 17.41
N SER A 163 4.91 -6.58 17.82
CA SER A 163 4.52 -7.71 16.98
C SER A 163 3.03 -7.67 16.66
N LEU A 164 2.20 -7.38 17.65
CA LEU A 164 0.75 -7.36 17.49
C LEU A 164 0.30 -6.15 16.65
N ILE A 165 0.71 -4.93 17.04
CA ILE A 165 0.34 -3.69 16.34
C ILE A 165 0.76 -3.73 14.88
N SER A 166 1.99 -4.17 14.58
CA SER A 166 2.49 -4.26 13.20
C SER A 166 1.80 -5.34 12.38
N SER A 167 1.42 -6.46 13.01
CA SER A 167 0.71 -7.55 12.35
C SER A 167 -0.68 -7.11 11.89
N PHE A 168 -1.46 -6.44 12.76
CA PHE A 168 -2.77 -5.90 12.39
C PHE A 168 -2.66 -4.82 11.30
N ALA A 169 -1.73 -3.87 11.45
CA ALA A 169 -1.49 -2.83 10.44
C ALA A 169 -1.16 -3.43 9.05
N LYS A 170 -0.30 -4.44 9.00
CA LYS A 170 0.14 -5.08 7.75
C LYS A 170 -0.97 -5.87 7.04
N HIS A 171 -1.93 -6.40 7.79
CA HIS A 171 -3.02 -7.23 7.24
C HIS A 171 -4.29 -6.44 6.93
N GLY A 172 -4.24 -5.10 6.96
CA GLY A 172 -5.36 -4.25 6.56
C GLY A 172 -6.40 -4.03 7.67
N PHE A 173 -5.99 -4.14 8.94
CA PHE A 173 -6.82 -3.86 10.12
C PHE A 173 -6.29 -2.62 10.85
N PRO A 174 -6.44 -1.42 10.26
CA PRO A 174 -5.86 -0.20 10.81
C PRO A 174 -6.52 0.25 12.12
N ASP A 175 -7.85 0.09 12.26
CA ASP A 175 -8.58 0.49 13.47
C ASP A 175 -8.17 -0.33 14.68
N GLU A 176 -8.03 -1.66 14.51
CA GLU A 176 -7.55 -2.55 15.55
C GLU A 176 -6.08 -2.26 15.92
N SER A 177 -5.25 -1.95 14.93
CA SER A 177 -3.85 -1.55 15.17
C SER A 177 -3.77 -0.27 16.03
N LEU A 178 -4.61 0.72 15.75
CA LEU A 178 -4.68 1.96 16.53
C LEU A 178 -5.29 1.74 17.91
N THR A 179 -6.27 0.85 18.04
CA THR A 179 -6.85 0.44 19.33
C THR A 179 -5.80 -0.21 20.21
N LEU A 180 -4.99 -1.12 19.67
CA LEU A 180 -3.88 -1.76 20.39
C LEU A 180 -2.81 -0.74 20.80
N PHE A 181 -2.51 0.24 19.95
CA PHE A 181 -1.61 1.33 20.30
C PHE A 181 -2.17 2.19 21.45
N GLN A 182 -3.46 2.51 21.42
CA GLN A 182 -4.12 3.24 22.51
C GLN A 182 -4.10 2.42 23.81
N GLN A 183 -4.35 1.11 23.75
CA GLN A 183 -4.27 0.23 24.90
C GLN A 183 -2.85 0.21 25.48
N MET A 184 -1.81 0.11 24.64
CA MET A 184 -0.42 0.21 25.08
C MET A 184 -0.15 1.51 25.85
N GLN A 185 -0.71 2.64 25.40
CA GLN A 185 -0.54 3.94 26.08
C GLN A 185 -1.33 4.05 27.39
N LEU A 186 -2.44 3.34 27.52
CA LEU A 186 -3.28 3.33 28.72
C LEU A 186 -2.82 2.31 29.76
N CYS A 187 -2.09 1.27 29.36
CA CYS A 187 -1.40 0.40 30.29
C CYS A 187 -0.43 1.24 31.11
N HIS A 188 -0.55 1.21 32.45
CA HIS A 188 0.33 1.92 33.39
C HIS A 188 1.75 1.32 33.45
N THR A 189 2.35 1.06 32.28
CA THR A 189 3.71 0.54 32.13
C THR A 189 4.61 1.66 31.60
N ASP A 190 5.88 1.68 32.01
CA ASP A 190 6.88 2.65 31.51
C ASP A 190 7.36 2.31 30.07
N ILE A 191 6.55 1.60 29.29
CA ILE A 191 6.92 1.12 27.95
C ILE A 191 6.58 2.20 26.92
N LEU A 192 7.62 2.82 26.38
CA LEU A 192 7.46 3.83 25.31
C LEU A 192 7.42 3.16 23.93
N PRO A 193 6.52 3.62 23.02
CA PRO A 193 6.52 3.20 21.63
C PRO A 193 7.86 3.49 20.94
N ASP A 194 8.38 2.51 20.20
CA ASP A 194 9.59 2.67 19.40
C ASP A 194 9.27 3.02 17.93
N GLY A 195 10.32 3.17 17.12
CA GLY A 195 10.18 3.48 15.70
C GLY A 195 9.35 2.44 14.93
N VAL A 196 9.39 1.15 15.31
CA VAL A 196 8.63 0.08 14.61
C VAL A 196 7.13 0.23 14.86
N ILE A 197 6.75 0.52 16.11
CA ILE A 197 5.37 0.82 16.47
C ILE A 197 4.90 2.08 15.74
N MET A 198 5.70 3.16 15.77
CA MET A 198 5.30 4.41 15.11
C MET A 198 5.14 4.27 13.59
N LEU A 199 5.98 3.45 12.93
CA LEU A 199 5.78 3.11 11.50
C LEU A 199 4.44 2.40 11.26
N SER A 200 4.07 1.48 12.15
CA SER A 200 2.81 0.73 12.05
C SER A 200 1.59 1.64 12.26
N VAL A 201 1.66 2.51 13.27
CA VAL A 201 0.64 3.53 13.57
C VAL A 201 0.49 4.50 12.40
N LEU A 202 1.58 5.04 11.85
CA LEU A 202 1.53 5.94 10.70
C LEU A 202 0.93 5.26 9.45
N SER A 203 1.23 3.97 9.24
CA SER A 203 0.63 3.18 8.16
C SER A 203 -0.89 3.02 8.34
N ALA A 204 -1.35 2.76 9.57
CA ALA A 204 -2.77 2.66 9.90
C ALA A 204 -3.49 3.99 9.66
N VAL A 205 -2.96 5.10 10.21
CA VAL A 205 -3.49 6.46 10.01
C VAL A 205 -3.56 6.83 8.53
N SER A 206 -2.49 6.55 7.78
CA SER A 206 -2.41 6.80 6.34
C SER A 206 -3.47 6.04 5.53
N SER A 207 -3.81 4.82 5.96
CA SER A 207 -4.83 3.99 5.32
C SER A 207 -6.24 4.51 5.59
N LEU A 208 -6.50 4.99 6.81
CA LEU A 208 -7.77 5.62 7.20
C LEU A 208 -7.94 7.05 6.65
N GLY A 209 -6.84 7.71 6.27
CA GLY A 209 -6.88 9.12 5.88
C GLY A 209 -7.18 10.08 7.06
N ALA A 210 -6.94 9.64 8.30
CA ALA A 210 -7.27 10.37 9.52
C ALA A 210 -6.24 11.46 9.84
N LEU A 211 -6.31 12.60 9.14
CA LEU A 211 -5.30 13.67 9.23
C LEU A 211 -5.08 14.19 10.67
N GLU A 212 -6.15 14.44 11.43
CA GLU A 212 -6.03 15.01 12.78
C GLU A 212 -5.25 14.06 13.72
N LEU A 213 -5.52 12.76 13.62
CA LEU A 213 -4.76 11.75 14.33
C LEU A 213 -3.31 11.72 13.84
N GLY A 214 -3.07 11.86 12.54
CA GLY A 214 -1.73 11.95 11.97
C GLY A 214 -0.90 13.13 12.48
N ILE A 215 -1.52 14.30 12.63
CA ILE A 215 -0.89 15.48 13.24
C ILE A 215 -0.53 15.20 14.69
N TRP A 216 -1.46 14.63 15.46
CA TRP A 216 -1.23 14.27 16.85
C TRP A 216 -0.11 13.23 16.98
N VAL A 217 -0.08 12.19 16.13
CA VAL A 217 0.97 11.18 16.08
C VAL A 217 2.33 11.80 15.75
N HIS A 218 2.39 12.71 14.78
CA HIS A 218 3.64 13.41 14.44
C HIS A 218 4.16 14.26 15.62
N ALA A 219 3.27 14.98 16.30
CA ALA A 219 3.61 15.73 17.51
C ALA A 219 4.06 14.79 18.65
N PHE A 220 3.43 13.63 18.79
CA PHE A 220 3.83 12.60 19.75
C PHE A 220 5.26 12.11 19.49
N ILE A 221 5.60 11.73 18.25
CA ILE A 221 6.98 11.33 17.84
C ILE A 221 8.00 12.40 18.22
N SER A 222 7.68 13.67 17.94
CA SER A 222 8.56 14.80 18.24
C SER A 222 8.78 14.98 19.75
N ARG A 223 7.72 14.79 20.55
CA ARG A 223 7.75 14.95 22.02
C ARG A 223 8.42 13.80 22.74
N THR A 224 8.36 12.59 22.21
CA THR A 224 9.02 11.41 22.82
C THR A 224 10.52 11.34 22.53
N GLY A 225 11.06 12.28 21.75
CA GLY A 225 12.49 12.33 21.42
C GLY A 225 12.92 11.20 20.47
N LEU A 226 11.97 10.58 19.74
CA LEU A 226 12.30 9.59 18.73
C LEU A 226 13.03 10.26 17.57
N ASN A 227 14.22 9.76 17.25
CA ASN A 227 14.99 10.26 16.11
C ASN A 227 14.20 10.08 14.80
N LEU A 228 14.11 11.15 14.01
CA LEU A 228 13.50 11.12 12.68
C LEU A 228 14.42 10.38 11.68
N THR A 229 14.39 9.05 11.77
CA THR A 229 15.12 8.18 10.84
C THR A 229 14.52 8.26 9.43
N VAL A 230 15.29 7.88 8.41
CA VAL A 230 14.82 7.85 7.01
C VAL A 230 13.50 7.08 6.85
N PRO A 231 13.32 5.87 7.44
CA PRO A 231 12.02 5.17 7.38
C PRO A 231 10.89 5.95 8.03
N LEU A 232 11.12 6.55 9.21
CA LEU A 232 10.07 7.25 9.96
C LEU A 232 9.65 8.55 9.26
N GLY A 233 10.62 9.33 8.75
CA GLY A 233 10.33 10.52 7.94
C GLY A 233 9.61 10.20 6.64
N THR A 234 10.02 9.13 5.96
CA THR A 234 9.31 8.66 4.75
C THR A 234 7.87 8.21 5.06
N ALA A 235 7.63 7.56 6.22
CA ALA A 235 6.28 7.20 6.64
C ALA A 235 5.41 8.42 6.96
N LEU A 236 5.99 9.48 7.55
CA LEU A 236 5.30 10.75 7.78
C LEU A 236 4.92 11.46 6.47
N ILE A 237 5.84 11.52 5.50
CA ILE A 237 5.58 12.04 4.14
C ILE A 237 4.38 11.33 3.50
N ASN A 238 4.39 9.99 3.52
CA ASN A 238 3.32 9.16 2.99
C ASN A 238 2.00 9.33 3.74
N MET A 239 2.06 9.43 5.07
CA MET A 239 0.88 9.67 5.91
C MET A 239 0.23 11.00 5.55
N TYR A 240 0.98 12.11 5.57
CA TYR A 240 0.44 13.44 5.25
C TYR A 240 -0.11 13.52 3.82
N SER A 241 0.59 12.95 2.84
CA SER A 241 0.09 12.88 1.46
C SER A 241 -1.22 12.10 1.38
N ARG A 242 -1.30 10.87 1.92
CA ARG A 242 -2.54 10.06 1.84
C ARG A 242 -3.70 10.61 2.68
N CYS A 243 -3.42 11.45 3.66
CA CYS A 243 -4.39 12.21 4.45
C CYS A 243 -4.82 13.54 3.80
N GLY A 244 -4.29 13.88 2.61
CA GLY A 244 -4.72 15.06 1.85
C GLY A 244 -4.00 16.37 2.21
N ASP A 245 -2.89 16.32 2.95
CA ASP A 245 -2.09 17.49 3.36
C ASP A 245 -0.66 17.40 2.78
N ILE A 246 -0.55 17.65 1.47
CA ILE A 246 0.72 17.57 0.74
C ILE A 246 1.72 18.64 1.19
N ASP A 247 1.27 19.77 1.70
CA ASP A 247 2.17 20.84 2.15
C ASP A 247 2.92 20.45 3.42
N ARG A 248 2.27 19.75 4.37
CA ARG A 248 2.98 19.16 5.51
C ARG A 248 3.92 18.02 5.10
N SER A 249 3.58 17.26 4.07
CA SER A 249 4.46 16.23 3.50
C SER A 249 5.77 16.86 2.97
N VAL A 250 5.68 17.97 2.23
CA VAL A 250 6.85 18.75 1.78
C VAL A 250 7.67 19.27 2.98
N LYS A 251 7.02 19.83 4.01
CA LYS A 251 7.72 20.31 5.21
C LYS A 251 8.52 19.21 5.92
N VAL A 252 7.92 18.03 6.11
CA VAL A 252 8.62 16.89 6.70
C VAL A 252 9.83 16.51 5.86
N PHE A 253 9.68 16.47 4.53
CA PHE A 253 10.79 16.19 3.63
C PHE A 253 11.93 17.22 3.80
N ASP A 254 11.59 18.52 3.84
CA ASP A 254 12.55 19.60 4.02
C ASP A 254 13.31 19.52 5.35
N GLU A 255 12.64 19.08 6.42
CA GLU A 255 13.23 18.90 7.76
C GLU A 255 14.11 17.64 7.88
N MET A 256 14.03 16.68 6.94
CA MET A 256 14.82 15.45 7.00
C MET A 256 16.31 15.71 6.69
N PRO A 257 17.24 15.34 7.59
CA PRO A 257 18.69 15.56 7.39
C PRO A 257 19.31 14.59 6.38
N HIS A 258 18.72 13.41 6.24
CA HIS A 258 19.17 12.38 5.31
C HIS A 258 17.97 11.91 4.48
N ARG A 259 18.17 11.80 3.16
CA ARG A 259 17.14 11.40 2.20
C ARG A 259 17.75 10.39 1.25
N ASN A 260 17.02 9.31 0.97
CA ASN A 260 17.41 8.32 -0.01
C ASN A 260 16.38 8.27 -1.15
N VAL A 261 16.61 7.41 -2.15
CA VAL A 261 15.69 7.23 -3.29
C VAL A 261 14.25 7.00 -2.81
N VAL A 262 14.03 6.21 -1.76
CA VAL A 262 12.68 5.93 -1.23
C VAL A 262 12.01 7.21 -0.70
N THR A 263 12.74 8.07 0.00
CA THR A 263 12.23 9.35 0.52
C THR A 263 11.85 10.31 -0.61
N TRP A 264 12.70 10.44 -1.63
CA TRP A 264 12.41 11.27 -2.81
C TRP A 264 11.21 10.74 -3.59
N THR A 265 11.16 9.43 -3.84
CA THR A 265 10.05 8.77 -4.53
C THR A 265 8.72 8.97 -3.80
N ALA A 266 8.70 8.92 -2.46
CA ALA A 266 7.50 9.21 -1.67
C ALA A 266 6.98 10.63 -1.91
N LEU A 267 7.89 11.63 -1.92
CA LEU A 267 7.52 13.02 -2.21
C LEU A 267 7.00 13.19 -3.64
N ILE A 268 7.72 12.66 -4.64
CA ILE A 268 7.38 12.76 -6.07
C ILE A 268 5.98 12.18 -6.31
N ASN A 269 5.71 10.98 -5.79
CA ASN A 269 4.40 10.33 -5.90
C ASN A 269 3.30 11.16 -5.24
N GLY A 270 3.55 11.68 -4.03
CA GLY A 270 2.61 12.54 -3.32
C GLY A 270 2.27 13.81 -4.12
N LEU A 271 3.28 14.52 -4.63
CA LEU A 271 3.05 15.72 -5.44
C LEU A 271 2.27 15.40 -6.73
N ALA A 272 2.61 14.30 -7.40
CA ALA A 272 1.96 13.87 -8.63
C ALA A 272 0.45 13.59 -8.45
N VAL A 273 0.07 12.82 -7.42
CA VAL A 273 -1.34 12.49 -7.17
C VAL A 273 -2.13 13.67 -6.60
N HIS A 274 -1.48 14.73 -6.11
CA HIS A 274 -2.16 15.97 -5.68
C HIS A 274 -2.32 17.01 -6.80
N GLY A 275 -1.87 16.71 -8.02
CA GLY A 275 -1.91 17.64 -9.15
C GLY A 275 -0.78 18.68 -9.16
N ARG A 276 0.24 18.52 -8.31
CA ARG A 276 1.46 19.35 -8.26
C ARG A 276 2.53 18.78 -9.20
N GLY A 277 2.14 18.46 -10.43
CA GLY A 277 2.98 17.69 -11.37
C GLY A 277 4.30 18.37 -11.74
N ARG A 278 4.33 19.71 -11.78
CA ARG A 278 5.57 20.46 -12.04
C ARG A 278 6.57 20.27 -10.90
N GLU A 279 6.11 20.44 -9.67
CA GLU A 279 6.93 20.28 -8.46
C GLU A 279 7.39 18.82 -8.28
N ALA A 280 6.55 17.85 -8.68
CA ALA A 280 6.94 16.45 -8.71
C ALA A 280 8.10 16.19 -9.68
N LEU A 281 8.11 16.83 -10.85
CA LEU A 281 9.20 16.72 -11.83
C LEU A 281 10.45 17.46 -11.35
N GLU A 282 10.31 18.64 -10.75
CA GLU A 282 11.42 19.36 -10.11
C GLU A 282 12.07 18.47 -9.04
N ALA A 283 11.29 17.89 -8.14
CA ALA A 283 11.80 16.96 -7.13
C ALA A 283 12.47 15.71 -7.74
N PHE A 284 11.98 15.19 -8.87
CA PHE A 284 12.62 14.09 -9.58
C PHE A 284 14.01 14.47 -10.12
N TYR A 285 14.16 15.67 -10.69
CA TYR A 285 15.44 16.13 -11.20
C TYR A 285 16.39 16.53 -10.07
N ASP A 286 15.90 17.15 -8.99
CA ASP A 286 16.70 17.45 -7.80
C ASP A 286 17.27 16.17 -7.16
N MET A 287 16.50 15.07 -7.16
CA MET A 287 17.00 13.76 -6.73
C MET A 287 18.19 13.30 -7.60
N VAL A 288 18.09 13.45 -8.92
CA VAL A 288 19.17 13.09 -9.85
C VAL A 288 20.40 13.98 -9.65
N GLU A 289 20.20 15.29 -9.49
CA GLU A 289 21.27 16.26 -9.24
C GLU A 289 21.98 16.03 -7.91
N SER A 290 21.26 15.48 -6.92
CA SER A 290 21.81 15.02 -5.64
C SER A 290 22.67 13.74 -5.76
N GLY A 291 22.87 13.22 -6.96
CA GLY A 291 23.69 12.03 -7.23
C GLY A 291 22.98 10.70 -6.97
N LEU A 292 21.67 10.71 -6.71
CA LEU A 292 20.88 9.50 -6.50
C LEU A 292 20.39 8.96 -7.86
N LYS A 293 20.54 7.64 -8.05
CA LYS A 293 20.04 6.98 -9.26
C LYS A 293 18.54 6.68 -9.08
N PRO A 294 17.65 7.19 -9.97
CA PRO A 294 16.23 6.83 -9.93
C PRO A 294 16.02 5.33 -10.13
N ASP A 295 15.10 4.75 -9.36
CA ASP A 295 14.61 3.39 -9.57
C ASP A 295 13.30 3.38 -10.38
N CYS A 296 12.74 2.19 -10.62
CA CYS A 296 11.48 2.06 -11.34
C CYS A 296 10.32 2.81 -10.66
N VAL A 297 10.30 2.89 -9.33
CA VAL A 297 9.22 3.56 -8.60
C VAL A 297 9.32 5.08 -8.75
N ALA A 298 10.53 5.64 -8.75
CA ALA A 298 10.77 7.06 -9.03
C ALA A 298 10.31 7.45 -10.44
N PHE A 299 10.64 6.63 -11.44
CA PHE A 299 10.18 6.85 -12.83
C PHE A 299 8.66 6.79 -12.96
N MET A 300 8.02 5.82 -12.30
CA MET A 300 6.56 5.76 -12.24
C MET A 300 5.98 7.08 -11.71
N GLY A 301 6.51 7.61 -10.60
CA GLY A 301 6.07 8.89 -10.03
C GLY A 301 6.20 10.07 -10.99
N ALA A 302 7.33 10.18 -11.69
CA ALA A 302 7.55 11.20 -12.70
C ALA A 302 6.59 11.07 -13.90
N LEU A 303 6.30 9.84 -14.34
CA LEU A 303 5.34 9.59 -15.43
C LEU A 303 3.90 9.88 -15.01
N VAL A 304 3.50 9.55 -13.77
CA VAL A 304 2.20 9.94 -13.22
C VAL A 304 2.08 11.46 -13.13
N ALA A 305 3.14 12.17 -12.74
CA ALA A 305 3.17 13.63 -12.72
C ALA A 305 2.96 14.21 -14.14
N CYS A 306 3.61 13.63 -15.16
CA CYS A 306 3.38 13.99 -16.55
C CYS A 306 1.93 13.70 -16.97
N SER A 307 1.41 12.51 -16.67
CA SER A 307 0.05 12.09 -17.02
C SER A 307 -1.02 13.00 -16.41
N HIS A 308 -0.89 13.34 -15.12
CA HIS A 308 -1.86 14.21 -14.45
C HIS A 308 -1.66 15.70 -14.74
N GLY A 309 -0.47 16.10 -15.20
CA GLY A 309 -0.14 17.47 -15.57
C GLY A 309 -0.29 17.78 -17.07
N GLY A 310 -0.50 16.75 -17.91
CA GLY A 310 -0.59 16.89 -19.37
C GLY A 310 0.75 17.18 -20.05
N PHE A 311 1.88 16.84 -19.42
CA PHE A 311 3.22 17.12 -19.95
C PHE A 311 3.66 16.02 -20.93
N VAL A 312 3.03 15.97 -22.12
CA VAL A 312 3.22 14.88 -23.09
C VAL A 312 4.67 14.72 -23.51
N GLU A 313 5.31 15.80 -23.94
CA GLU A 313 6.70 15.80 -24.42
C GLU A 313 7.65 15.37 -23.30
N LYS A 314 7.38 15.86 -22.08
CA LYS A 314 8.20 15.52 -20.91
C LYS A 314 8.04 14.07 -20.49
N GLY A 315 6.81 13.54 -20.54
CA GLY A 315 6.54 12.12 -20.27
C GLY A 315 7.26 11.20 -21.26
N GLN A 316 7.23 11.54 -22.56
CA GLN A 316 7.98 10.80 -23.58
C GLN A 316 9.50 10.84 -23.32
N GLN A 317 10.05 12.01 -22.98
CA GLN A 317 11.46 12.16 -22.61
C GLN A 317 11.82 11.29 -21.40
N VAL A 318 11.07 11.40 -20.30
CA VAL A 318 11.31 10.63 -19.06
C VAL A 318 11.25 9.12 -19.33
N PHE A 319 10.26 8.67 -20.11
CA PHE A 319 10.13 7.26 -20.49
C PHE A 319 11.32 6.75 -21.31
N GLN A 320 11.83 7.56 -22.24
CA GLN A 320 13.00 7.19 -23.04
C GLN A 320 14.29 7.17 -22.20
N GLU A 321 14.49 8.16 -21.33
CA GLU A 321 15.65 8.26 -20.45
C GLU A 321 15.77 7.08 -19.48
N MET A 322 14.63 6.56 -19.01
CA MET A 322 14.54 5.41 -18.09
C MET A 322 15.44 4.25 -18.52
N TRP A 323 15.31 3.80 -19.76
CA TRP A 323 16.16 2.75 -20.33
C TRP A 323 17.48 3.30 -20.85
N SER A 324 17.45 4.34 -21.69
CA SER A 324 18.62 4.78 -22.45
C SER A 324 19.74 5.38 -21.60
N LYS A 325 19.39 6.07 -20.51
CA LYS A 325 20.35 6.75 -19.63
C LYS A 325 20.57 5.99 -18.32
N TYR A 326 19.52 5.41 -17.74
CA TYR A 326 19.60 4.78 -16.42
C TYR A 326 19.58 3.25 -16.44
N GLY A 327 19.30 2.62 -17.58
CA GLY A 327 19.25 1.17 -17.73
C GLY A 327 18.14 0.52 -16.89
N VAL A 328 17.06 1.26 -16.61
CA VAL A 328 15.88 0.74 -15.91
C VAL A 328 14.89 0.26 -16.97
N GLU A 329 14.49 -1.00 -16.89
CA GLU A 329 13.57 -1.60 -17.86
C GLU A 329 12.12 -1.18 -17.57
N PRO A 330 11.35 -0.67 -18.56
CA PRO A 330 9.96 -0.31 -18.35
C PRO A 330 9.09 -1.52 -17.99
N ALA A 331 8.52 -1.50 -16.79
CA ALA A 331 7.44 -2.42 -16.37
C ALA A 331 6.07 -1.98 -16.90
N LEU A 332 5.06 -2.87 -16.81
CA LEU A 332 3.69 -2.63 -17.31
C LEU A 332 3.07 -1.33 -16.77
N GLU A 333 3.38 -0.97 -15.53
CA GLU A 333 2.90 0.24 -14.86
C GLU A 333 3.40 1.52 -15.56
N HIS A 334 4.63 1.52 -16.08
CA HIS A 334 5.20 2.66 -16.81
C HIS A 334 4.50 2.83 -18.17
N TYR A 335 4.26 1.72 -18.88
CA TYR A 335 3.48 1.75 -20.12
C TYR A 335 2.05 2.24 -19.86
N GLY A 336 1.42 1.78 -18.77
CA GLY A 336 0.10 2.26 -18.34
C GLY A 336 0.07 3.78 -18.14
N CYS A 337 1.10 4.36 -17.51
CA CYS A 337 1.20 5.83 -17.35
C CYS A 337 1.32 6.56 -18.70
N MET A 338 2.06 6.01 -19.66
CA MET A 338 2.19 6.60 -20.99
C MET A 338 0.87 6.54 -21.79
N VAL A 339 0.14 5.44 -21.68
CA VAL A 339 -1.18 5.28 -22.31
C VAL A 339 -2.19 6.23 -21.67
N ASP A 340 -2.17 6.37 -20.34
CA ASP A 340 -3.00 7.35 -19.62
C ASP A 340 -2.67 8.78 -20.05
N LEU A 341 -1.39 9.14 -20.17
CA LEU A 341 -0.92 10.45 -20.61
C LEU A 341 -1.39 10.79 -22.04
N LEU A 342 -1.15 9.90 -23.00
CA LEU A 342 -1.57 10.10 -24.40
C LEU A 342 -3.10 10.11 -24.52
N GLY A 343 -3.76 9.23 -23.76
CA GLY A 343 -5.21 9.14 -23.66
C GLY A 343 -5.85 10.44 -23.16
N ARG A 344 -5.35 11.02 -22.06
CA ARG A 344 -5.84 12.29 -21.54
C ARG A 344 -5.59 13.45 -22.51
N ALA A 345 -4.46 13.43 -23.20
CA ALA A 345 -4.08 14.46 -24.16
C ALA A 345 -4.87 14.41 -25.50
N GLY A 346 -5.81 13.48 -25.68
CA GLY A 346 -6.57 13.36 -26.92
C GLY A 346 -5.83 12.67 -28.07
N LYS A 347 -4.65 12.09 -27.82
CA LYS A 347 -3.82 11.43 -28.83
C LYS A 347 -4.14 9.94 -28.97
N MET A 348 -5.39 9.60 -29.31
CA MET A 348 -5.86 8.19 -29.26
C MET A 348 -5.12 7.26 -30.21
N LEU A 349 -4.81 7.71 -31.42
CA LEU A 349 -4.08 6.91 -32.40
C LEU A 349 -2.65 6.62 -31.91
N GLU A 350 -1.93 7.65 -31.45
CA GLU A 350 -0.59 7.47 -30.85
C GLU A 350 -0.63 6.53 -29.64
N ALA A 351 -1.66 6.65 -28.79
CA ALA A 351 -1.84 5.77 -27.63
C ALA A 351 -2.05 4.30 -28.04
N PHE A 352 -2.89 4.06 -29.06
CA PHE A 352 -3.14 2.72 -29.59
C PHE A 352 -1.87 2.11 -30.20
N GLU A 353 -1.19 2.85 -31.08
CA GLU A 353 0.09 2.42 -31.68
C GLU A 353 1.19 2.21 -30.64
N PHE A 354 1.18 2.97 -29.55
CA PHE A 354 2.11 2.79 -28.45
C PHE A 354 1.88 1.44 -27.74
N VAL A 355 0.62 1.07 -27.48
CA VAL A 355 0.27 -0.24 -26.90
C VAL A 355 0.69 -1.39 -27.82
N GLU A 356 0.47 -1.25 -29.13
CA GLU A 356 0.86 -2.29 -30.11
C GLU A 356 2.38 -2.49 -30.21
N ARG A 357 3.17 -1.45 -29.95
CA ARG A 357 4.64 -1.51 -29.99
C ARG A 357 5.29 -1.91 -28.67
N MET A 358 4.51 -2.20 -27.63
CA MET A 358 5.04 -2.60 -26.33
C MET A 358 5.91 -3.86 -26.45
N HIS A 359 7.07 -3.85 -25.78
CA HIS A 359 7.96 -5.02 -25.73
C HIS A 359 7.48 -6.11 -24.76
N VAL A 360 6.46 -5.81 -23.96
CA VAL A 360 5.82 -6.72 -23.02
C VAL A 360 4.34 -6.86 -23.40
N LYS A 361 3.77 -8.05 -23.25
CA LYS A 361 2.35 -8.28 -23.57
C LYS A 361 1.46 -7.36 -22.71
N PRO A 362 0.62 -6.50 -23.31
CA PRO A 362 -0.28 -5.63 -22.55
C PRO A 362 -1.30 -6.45 -21.73
N ASN A 363 -1.59 -6.00 -20.51
CA ASN A 363 -2.61 -6.60 -19.65
C ASN A 363 -3.97 -5.90 -19.79
N SER A 364 -5.00 -6.42 -19.12
CA SER A 364 -6.36 -5.84 -19.17
C SER A 364 -6.39 -4.40 -18.67
N ILE A 365 -5.57 -4.03 -17.69
CA ILE A 365 -5.51 -2.68 -17.12
C ILE A 365 -5.10 -1.64 -18.19
N ILE A 366 -4.08 -1.92 -19.01
CA ILE A 366 -3.62 -1.00 -20.06
C ILE A 366 -4.71 -0.78 -21.11
N TRP A 367 -5.34 -1.86 -21.57
CA TRP A 367 -6.43 -1.76 -22.53
C TRP A 367 -7.65 -1.04 -21.95
N ARG A 368 -7.94 -1.19 -20.64
CA ARG A 368 -8.98 -0.43 -19.93
C ARG A 368 -8.69 1.06 -19.89
N THR A 369 -7.45 1.43 -19.59
CA THR A 369 -7.03 2.83 -19.61
C THR A 369 -7.23 3.43 -21.01
N LEU A 370 -6.84 2.72 -22.07
CA LEU A 370 -7.04 3.15 -23.44
C LEU A 370 -8.54 3.24 -23.81
N LEU A 371 -9.32 2.22 -23.43
CA LEU A 371 -10.78 2.21 -23.62
C LEU A 371 -11.40 3.46 -22.99
N GLY A 372 -11.13 3.73 -21.71
CA GLY A 372 -11.65 4.90 -21.01
C GLY A 372 -11.27 6.22 -21.71
N ALA A 373 -10.05 6.34 -22.21
CA ALA A 373 -9.62 7.50 -22.99
C ALA A 373 -10.39 7.63 -24.33
N CYS A 374 -10.54 6.54 -25.08
CA CYS A 374 -11.32 6.53 -26.32
C CYS A 374 -12.78 6.93 -26.09
N VAL A 375 -13.38 6.49 -24.97
CA VAL A 375 -14.74 6.89 -24.57
C VAL A 375 -14.81 8.39 -24.31
N ASN A 376 -13.90 8.92 -23.49
CA ASN A 376 -13.90 10.34 -23.12
C ASN A 376 -13.69 11.28 -24.31
N HIS A 377 -12.99 10.82 -25.35
CA HIS A 377 -12.73 11.57 -26.57
C HIS A 377 -13.60 11.15 -27.76
N ASN A 378 -14.68 10.38 -27.53
CA ASN A 378 -15.64 9.94 -28.55
C ASN A 378 -15.05 9.16 -29.75
N HIS A 379 -13.97 8.40 -29.54
CA HIS A 379 -13.33 7.55 -30.56
C HIS A 379 -13.87 6.11 -30.54
N LEU A 380 -15.12 5.92 -30.99
CA LEU A 380 -15.82 4.64 -30.88
C LEU A 380 -15.09 3.45 -31.52
N GLY A 381 -14.53 3.62 -32.73
CA GLY A 381 -13.86 2.52 -33.43
C GLY A 381 -12.61 1.97 -32.72
N LEU A 382 -11.87 2.82 -31.99
CA LEU A 382 -10.74 2.37 -31.16
C LEU A 382 -11.22 1.77 -29.83
N ALA A 383 -12.31 2.30 -29.27
CA ALA A 383 -12.93 1.74 -28.07
C ALA A 383 -13.38 0.28 -28.29
N GLU A 384 -14.00 -0.01 -29.44
CA GLU A 384 -14.43 -1.38 -29.79
C GLU A 384 -13.24 -2.34 -29.94
N LYS A 385 -12.17 -1.91 -30.63
CA LYS A 385 -10.93 -2.70 -30.71
C LYS A 385 -10.30 -2.97 -29.34
N ALA A 386 -10.23 -1.96 -28.48
CA ALA A 386 -9.72 -2.13 -27.12
C ALA A 386 -10.57 -3.12 -26.31
N LYS A 387 -11.90 -3.08 -26.45
CA LYS A 387 -12.82 -4.03 -25.81
C LYS A 387 -12.59 -5.46 -26.28
N GLU A 388 -12.40 -5.69 -27.58
CA GLU A 388 -12.10 -7.03 -28.11
C GLU A 388 -10.84 -7.61 -27.46
N ARG A 389 -9.79 -6.80 -27.31
CA ARG A 389 -8.56 -7.19 -26.61
C ARG A 389 -8.79 -7.48 -25.12
N ILE A 390 -9.63 -6.70 -24.45
CA ILE A 390 -9.97 -6.95 -23.04
C ILE A 390 -10.72 -8.28 -22.90
N LYS A 391 -11.67 -8.59 -23.79
CA LYS A 391 -12.45 -9.83 -23.77
C LYS A 391 -11.55 -11.08 -23.90
N GLU A 392 -10.47 -10.99 -24.67
CA GLU A 392 -9.47 -12.06 -24.79
C GLU A 392 -8.66 -12.28 -23.50
N LEU A 393 -8.46 -11.23 -22.69
CA LEU A 393 -7.57 -11.24 -21.52
C LEU A 393 -8.32 -11.45 -20.19
N ASP A 394 -9.52 -10.89 -20.07
CA ASP A 394 -10.29 -10.84 -18.82
C ASP A 394 -11.81 -10.81 -19.11
N PRO A 395 -12.41 -11.97 -19.46
CA PRO A 395 -13.79 -12.05 -19.95
C PRO A 395 -14.87 -11.84 -18.87
N HIS A 396 -14.51 -11.72 -17.59
CA HIS A 396 -15.45 -11.71 -16.47
C HIS A 396 -15.42 -10.45 -15.60
N HIS A 397 -14.67 -9.42 -15.98
CA HIS A 397 -14.56 -8.19 -15.19
C HIS A 397 -15.73 -7.23 -15.46
N ASP A 398 -16.26 -6.65 -14.39
CA ASP A 398 -17.46 -5.80 -14.35
C ASP A 398 -17.30 -4.39 -14.95
N GLY A 399 -16.20 -3.70 -14.63
CA GLY A 399 -15.93 -2.32 -15.04
C GLY A 399 -15.85 -2.08 -16.55
N ASP A 400 -15.55 -3.10 -17.35
CA ASP A 400 -15.41 -3.01 -18.81
C ASP A 400 -16.75 -2.77 -19.50
N TYR A 401 -17.78 -3.44 -19.01
CA TYR A 401 -19.15 -3.27 -19.48
C TYR A 401 -19.69 -1.89 -19.10
N VAL A 402 -19.36 -1.39 -17.91
CA VAL A 402 -19.81 -0.05 -17.47
C VAL A 402 -19.18 1.05 -18.32
N LEU A 403 -17.87 0.99 -18.58
CA LEU A 403 -17.17 1.97 -19.41
C LEU A 403 -17.73 2.03 -20.83
N LEU A 404 -17.99 0.86 -21.43
CA LEU A 404 -18.53 0.78 -22.77
C LEU A 404 -20.02 1.18 -22.85
N SER A 405 -20.82 0.81 -21.84
CA SER A 405 -22.21 1.27 -21.73
C SER A 405 -22.29 2.80 -21.66
N ASN A 406 -21.33 3.44 -20.96
CA ASN A 406 -21.21 4.89 -20.93
C ASN A 406 -20.79 5.45 -22.30
N ALA A 407 -19.87 4.78 -23.00
CA ALA A 407 -19.43 5.16 -24.35
C ALA A 407 -20.58 5.22 -25.35
N TYR A 408 -21.33 4.13 -25.45
CA TYR A 408 -22.48 4.04 -26.33
C TYR A 408 -23.56 5.05 -25.95
N GLY A 409 -23.74 5.32 -24.64
CA GLY A 409 -24.61 6.40 -24.16
C GLY A 409 -24.17 7.79 -24.61
N GLY A 410 -22.86 8.10 -24.52
CA GLY A 410 -22.32 9.41 -24.87
C GLY A 410 -22.43 9.76 -26.36
N VAL A 411 -22.38 8.76 -27.24
CA VAL A 411 -22.57 8.93 -28.69
C VAL A 411 -24.01 8.68 -29.15
N GLY A 412 -24.94 8.44 -28.24
CA GLY A 412 -26.36 8.21 -28.54
C GLY A 412 -26.67 6.85 -29.19
N ASN A 413 -25.77 5.87 -29.10
CA ASN A 413 -25.97 4.51 -29.63
C ASN A 413 -26.65 3.61 -28.59
N TRP A 414 -27.95 3.80 -28.39
CA TRP A 414 -28.71 3.18 -27.29
C TRP A 414 -28.91 1.67 -27.43
N VAL A 415 -28.95 1.15 -28.66
CA VAL A 415 -29.13 -0.29 -28.93
C VAL A 415 -27.95 -1.07 -28.38
N GLU A 416 -26.73 -0.63 -28.67
CA GLU A 416 -25.51 -1.25 -28.17
C GLU A 416 -25.35 -1.04 -26.65
N LYS A 417 -25.78 0.11 -26.12
CA LYS A 417 -25.81 0.36 -24.67
C LYS A 417 -26.67 -0.66 -23.93
N GLU A 418 -27.86 -0.96 -24.45
CA GLU A 418 -28.77 -1.94 -23.87
C GLU A 418 -28.25 -3.37 -24.06
N GLY A 419 -27.63 -3.67 -25.21
CA GLY A 419 -26.93 -4.93 -25.46
C GLY A 419 -25.85 -5.22 -24.40
N VAL A 420 -25.03 -4.21 -24.07
CA VAL A 420 -24.02 -4.32 -23.00
C VAL A 420 -24.64 -4.59 -21.64
N ARG A 421 -25.78 -3.98 -21.32
CA ARG A 421 -26.51 -4.22 -20.05
C ARG A 421 -27.10 -5.61 -19.96
N ASN A 422 -27.64 -6.13 -21.06
CA ASN A 422 -28.14 -7.50 -21.13
C ASN A 422 -27.00 -8.50 -20.88
N SER A 423 -25.83 -8.28 -21.49
CA SER A 423 -24.64 -9.10 -21.21
C SER A 423 -24.18 -9.02 -19.74
N MET A 424 -24.30 -7.86 -19.08
CA MET A 424 -24.01 -7.74 -17.64
C MET A 424 -24.99 -8.59 -16.80
N ARG A 425 -26.29 -8.58 -17.14
CA ARG A 425 -27.31 -9.39 -16.44
C ARG A 425 -27.06 -10.88 -16.63
N GLU A 426 -26.77 -11.31 -17.86
CA GLU A 426 -26.45 -12.70 -18.19
C GLU A 426 -25.20 -13.18 -17.44
N SER A 427 -24.20 -12.31 -17.30
CA SER A 427 -22.93 -12.61 -16.62
C SER A 427 -22.98 -12.40 -15.09
N ARG A 428 -24.15 -12.06 -14.52
CA ARG A 428 -24.34 -11.76 -13.09
C ARG A 428 -23.39 -10.70 -12.54
N ILE A 429 -23.04 -9.72 -13.37
CA ILE A 429 -22.17 -8.63 -13.02
C ILE A 429 -22.97 -7.55 -12.26
N VAL A 430 -22.54 -7.21 -11.04
CA VAL A 430 -23.16 -6.16 -10.20
C VAL A 430 -22.22 -4.95 -10.13
N LYS A 431 -22.76 -3.75 -10.36
CA LYS A 431 -22.01 -2.50 -10.27
C LYS A 431 -21.71 -2.14 -8.81
N GLU A 432 -20.45 -1.85 -8.50
CA GLU A 432 -20.06 -1.29 -7.20
C GLU A 432 -20.73 0.09 -6.97
N PRO A 433 -21.43 0.29 -5.84
CA PRO A 433 -22.03 1.58 -5.52
C PRO A 433 -20.96 2.64 -5.19
N GLY A 434 -21.29 3.91 -5.44
CA GLY A 434 -20.43 5.02 -5.07
C GLY A 434 -20.53 5.32 -3.58
N LEU A 435 -19.42 5.18 -2.86
CA LEU A 435 -19.27 5.44 -1.44
C LEU A 435 -18.34 6.64 -1.21
N SER A 436 -18.78 7.57 -0.38
CA SER A 436 -17.96 8.67 0.14
C SER A 436 -17.85 8.57 1.65
N LEU A 437 -16.62 8.70 2.15
CA LEU A 437 -16.26 8.62 3.56
C LEU A 437 -15.75 9.96 4.05
N VAL A 438 -16.17 10.33 5.26
CA VAL A 438 -15.74 11.53 5.98
C VAL A 438 -15.30 11.11 7.38
N HIS A 439 -14.09 11.49 7.77
CA HIS A 439 -13.57 11.21 9.11
C HIS A 439 -13.56 12.49 9.94
N ILE A 440 -14.48 12.61 10.90
CA ILE A 440 -14.63 13.77 11.78
C ILE A 440 -14.74 13.32 13.22
N ASP A 441 -13.97 13.97 14.09
CA ASP A 441 -14.01 13.76 15.54
C ASP A 441 -13.91 12.27 15.95
N GLN A 442 -13.04 11.53 15.23
CA GLN A 442 -12.80 10.08 15.38
C GLN A 442 -13.98 9.17 14.96
N VAL A 443 -14.99 9.73 14.29
CA VAL A 443 -16.12 9.00 13.73
C VAL A 443 -16.02 9.00 12.20
N VAL A 444 -16.24 7.82 11.61
CA VAL A 444 -16.40 7.67 10.17
C VAL A 444 -17.87 7.81 9.81
N HIS A 445 -18.17 8.80 8.96
CA HIS A 445 -19.48 8.98 8.36
C HIS A 445 -19.45 8.46 6.93
N GLU A 446 -20.38 7.55 6.63
CA GLU A 446 -20.50 6.87 5.34
C GLU A 446 -21.70 7.41 4.56
N PHE A 447 -21.49 7.68 3.27
CA PHE A 447 -22.53 8.15 2.35
C PHE A 447 -22.55 7.26 1.11
N PHE A 448 -23.67 6.60 0.87
CA PHE A 448 -23.89 5.75 -0.30
C PHE A 448 -24.80 6.46 -1.29
N SER A 449 -24.45 6.40 -2.58
CA SER A 449 -25.33 6.92 -3.64
C SER A 449 -26.62 6.10 -3.71
N GLY A 450 -27.77 6.73 -3.47
CA GLY A 450 -29.09 6.11 -3.58
C GLY A 450 -29.58 5.37 -2.32
N ASP A 451 -28.91 5.55 -1.19
CA ASP A 451 -29.29 4.99 0.11
C ASP A 451 -29.57 6.11 1.12
N ASN A 452 -30.43 5.82 2.09
CA ASN A 452 -31.02 6.74 3.05
C ASN A 452 -30.59 6.39 4.49
N SER A 453 -29.57 5.53 4.66
CA SER A 453 -29.17 4.92 5.93
C SER A 453 -28.55 5.88 6.95
N HIS A 454 -28.03 7.04 6.51
CA HIS A 454 -27.40 7.99 7.41
C HIS A 454 -28.42 8.57 8.42
N PRO A 455 -28.11 8.62 9.75
CA PRO A 455 -29.08 9.06 10.77
C PRO A 455 -29.71 10.43 10.52
N ASN A 456 -28.96 11.34 9.91
CA ASN A 456 -29.39 12.70 9.60
C ASN A 456 -29.78 12.92 8.11
N TRP A 457 -30.16 11.85 7.39
CA TRP A 457 -30.43 11.88 5.95
C TRP A 457 -31.34 13.03 5.51
N GLU A 458 -32.49 13.24 6.17
CA GLU A 458 -33.48 14.25 5.77
C GLU A 458 -32.96 15.69 5.90
N GLU A 459 -32.17 15.97 6.94
CA GLU A 459 -31.57 17.29 7.15
C GLU A 459 -30.48 17.58 6.12
N ILE A 460 -29.62 16.58 5.87
CA ILE A 460 -28.51 16.69 4.91
C ILE A 460 -29.05 16.90 3.50
N THR A 461 -30.05 16.12 3.07
CA THR A 461 -30.63 16.20 1.73
C THR A 461 -31.37 17.52 1.49
N ARG A 462 -32.14 17.99 2.48
CA ARG A 462 -32.79 19.30 2.43
C ARG A 462 -31.78 20.44 2.31
N PHE A 463 -30.70 20.37 3.10
CA PHE A 463 -29.64 21.37 3.01
C PHE A 463 -28.86 21.29 1.69
N LEU A 464 -28.60 20.07 1.19
CA LEU A 464 -27.99 19.86 -0.12
C LEU A 464 -28.82 20.47 -1.25
N GLY A 465 -30.15 20.34 -1.21
CA GLY A 465 -31.04 21.02 -2.14
C GLY A 465 -30.82 22.54 -2.14
N SER A 466 -30.77 23.15 -0.95
CA SER A 466 -30.49 24.59 -0.82
C SER A 466 -29.09 24.99 -1.34
N ILE A 467 -28.08 24.14 -1.16
CA ILE A 467 -26.73 24.36 -1.73
C ILE A 467 -26.81 24.33 -3.25
N ILE A 468 -27.46 23.31 -3.84
CA ILE A 468 -27.61 23.15 -5.28
C ILE A 468 -28.30 24.38 -5.89
N ASP A 469 -29.42 24.82 -5.31
CA ASP A 469 -30.14 26.01 -5.78
C ASP A 469 -29.25 27.26 -5.73
N THR A 470 -28.49 27.40 -4.64
CA THR A 470 -27.57 28.52 -4.44
C THR A 470 -26.45 28.53 -5.50
N VAL A 471 -25.81 27.38 -5.78
CA VAL A 471 -24.74 27.33 -6.79
C VAL A 471 -25.28 27.38 -8.22
N LYS A 472 -26.54 26.96 -8.46
CA LYS A 472 -27.24 27.13 -9.76
C LYS A 472 -27.37 28.62 -10.11
N LEU A 473 -27.72 29.47 -9.14
CA LEU A 473 -27.72 30.94 -9.32
C LEU A 473 -26.33 31.49 -9.67
N GLY A 474 -25.27 30.82 -9.20
CA GLY A 474 -23.87 31.14 -9.50
C GLY A 474 -23.33 30.55 -10.80
N GLY A 475 -24.16 29.91 -11.64
CA GLY A 475 -23.78 29.38 -12.95
C GLY A 475 -23.47 27.87 -13.00
N TYR A 476 -23.68 27.13 -11.91
CA TYR A 476 -23.60 25.66 -11.95
C TYR A 476 -24.80 25.07 -12.70
N THR A 477 -24.52 24.33 -13.77
CA THR A 477 -25.52 23.54 -14.49
C THR A 477 -25.22 22.05 -14.35
N PRO A 478 -26.17 21.22 -13.88
CA PRO A 478 -25.98 19.78 -13.81
C PRO A 478 -25.66 19.17 -15.19
N VAL A 479 -24.70 18.26 -15.24
CA VAL A 479 -24.33 17.57 -16.49
C VAL A 479 -25.03 16.21 -16.57
N THR A 480 -26.10 16.15 -17.35
CA THR A 480 -27.04 15.02 -17.46
C THR A 480 -26.71 14.02 -18.57
N SER A 481 -25.72 14.30 -19.42
CA SER A 481 -25.39 13.54 -20.63
C SER A 481 -25.11 12.04 -20.40
N ASN A 482 -24.75 11.63 -19.19
CA ASN A 482 -24.45 10.24 -18.83
C ASN A 482 -25.63 9.48 -18.20
N VAL A 483 -26.76 10.14 -17.91
CA VAL A 483 -27.95 9.52 -17.31
C VAL A 483 -28.85 8.94 -18.42
N LEU A 484 -29.70 7.95 -18.08
CA LEU A 484 -30.60 7.28 -19.01
C LEU A 484 -31.56 8.25 -19.72
N HIS A 485 -31.74 8.13 -21.04
CA HIS A 485 -32.65 8.99 -21.83
C HIS A 485 -34.14 8.72 -21.54
N ASP A 486 -34.50 7.54 -21.04
CA ASP A 486 -35.90 7.15 -20.75
C ASP A 486 -36.45 7.76 -19.45
N ILE A 487 -35.66 8.62 -18.82
CA ILE A 487 -35.94 9.31 -17.56
C ILE A 487 -36.09 10.79 -17.89
N GLN A 488 -37.08 11.48 -17.29
CA GLN A 488 -37.27 12.92 -17.52
C GLN A 488 -36.01 13.70 -17.10
N GLU A 489 -35.74 14.84 -17.75
CA GLU A 489 -34.52 15.61 -17.47
C GLU A 489 -34.46 16.04 -16.00
N GLU A 490 -35.61 16.35 -15.39
CA GLU A 490 -35.74 16.63 -13.96
C GLU A 490 -35.38 15.42 -13.07
N GLU A 491 -35.72 14.20 -13.49
CA GLU A 491 -35.38 12.97 -12.77
C GLU A 491 -33.89 12.62 -12.93
N LYS A 492 -33.27 12.96 -14.07
CA LYS A 492 -31.80 12.84 -14.25
C LYS A 492 -31.05 13.80 -13.32
N GLU A 493 -31.50 15.05 -13.23
CA GLU A 493 -30.96 16.03 -12.28
C GLU A 493 -31.16 15.57 -10.83
N HIS A 494 -32.32 15.00 -10.51
CA HIS A 494 -32.61 14.44 -9.19
C HIS A 494 -31.63 13.31 -8.84
N CYS A 495 -31.38 12.36 -9.76
CA CYS A 495 -30.39 11.29 -9.54
C CYS A 495 -28.96 11.81 -9.34
N LEU A 496 -28.57 12.87 -10.05
CA LEU A 496 -27.25 13.53 -9.90
C LEU A 496 -27.15 14.39 -8.63
N GLY A 497 -28.28 14.85 -8.10
CA GLY A 497 -28.37 15.65 -6.89
C GLY A 497 -27.82 14.94 -5.64
N TYR A 498 -28.03 13.62 -5.55
CA TYR A 498 -27.73 12.82 -4.34
C TYR A 498 -26.51 11.91 -4.48
N HIS A 499 -25.51 12.32 -5.28
CA HIS A 499 -24.23 11.62 -5.28
C HIS A 499 -23.56 11.71 -3.91
N SER A 500 -22.90 10.62 -3.50
CA SER A 500 -22.31 10.51 -2.16
C SER A 500 -21.32 11.62 -1.82
N GLU A 501 -20.59 12.17 -2.80
CA GLU A 501 -19.68 13.31 -2.54
C GLU A 501 -20.43 14.57 -2.13
N LYS A 502 -21.57 14.85 -2.79
CA LYS A 502 -22.38 16.03 -2.52
C LYS A 502 -23.01 15.94 -1.14
N LEU A 503 -23.49 14.75 -0.77
CA LEU A 503 -24.02 14.44 0.57
C LEU A 503 -22.95 14.65 1.64
N ALA A 504 -21.74 14.11 1.43
CA ALA A 504 -20.62 14.26 2.34
C ALA A 504 -20.24 15.74 2.57
N VAL A 505 -20.17 16.54 1.50
CA VAL A 505 -19.86 17.98 1.62
C VAL A 505 -21.00 18.75 2.28
N ALA A 506 -22.26 18.45 1.95
CA ALA A 506 -23.41 19.07 2.59
C ALA A 506 -23.46 18.79 4.09
N PHE A 507 -23.19 17.55 4.50
CA PHE A 507 -23.09 17.16 5.91
C PHE A 507 -22.07 18.02 6.68
N ILE A 508 -20.86 18.18 6.12
CA ILE A 508 -19.79 18.95 6.78
C ILE A 508 -20.14 20.44 6.83
N LEU A 509 -20.68 21.00 5.76
CA LEU A 509 -21.13 22.40 5.73
C LEU A 509 -22.29 22.65 6.70
N LEU A 510 -23.13 21.64 6.96
CA LEU A 510 -24.26 21.75 7.87
C LEU A 510 -23.83 21.74 9.34
N TYR A 511 -23.08 20.71 9.74
CA TYR A 511 -22.77 20.41 11.14
C TYR A 511 -21.38 20.89 11.60
N HIS A 512 -20.44 21.13 10.69
CA HIS A 512 -19.05 21.50 11.00
C HIS A 512 -18.62 22.79 10.27
N ARG A 513 -19.40 23.86 10.49
CA ARG A 513 -19.30 25.15 9.76
C ARG A 513 -17.97 25.87 9.94
N ASP A 514 -17.29 25.63 11.06
CA ASP A 514 -16.01 26.21 11.45
C ASP A 514 -14.81 25.58 10.73
N ARG A 515 -14.96 24.37 10.15
CA ARG A 515 -13.89 23.71 9.40
C ARG A 515 -13.59 24.48 8.11
N LYS A 516 -12.36 24.96 7.98
CA LYS A 516 -11.85 25.63 6.77
C LYS A 516 -11.64 24.70 5.59
N THR A 517 -11.26 23.44 5.87
CA THR A 517 -10.98 22.44 4.84
C THR A 517 -11.88 21.23 5.02
N ILE A 518 -12.62 20.91 3.97
CA ILE A 518 -13.48 19.74 3.87
C ILE A 518 -12.68 18.62 3.21
N ARG A 519 -12.67 17.41 3.79
CA ARG A 519 -11.95 16.26 3.23
C ARG A 519 -12.92 15.09 3.04
N VAL A 520 -12.94 14.54 1.83
CA VAL A 520 -13.82 13.43 1.45
C VAL A 520 -12.99 12.38 0.73
N ILE A 521 -13.16 11.11 1.09
CA ILE A 521 -12.56 9.96 0.40
C ILE A 521 -13.64 9.24 -0.40
N LYS A 522 -13.40 8.97 -1.67
CA LYS A 522 -14.32 8.25 -2.55
C LYS A 522 -13.69 6.97 -3.08
N ASN A 523 -14.47 5.88 -3.11
CA ASN A 523 -14.02 4.59 -3.66
C ASN A 523 -13.91 4.59 -5.20
N LEU A 524 -14.77 5.36 -5.88
CA LEU A 524 -14.78 5.54 -7.33
C LEU A 524 -14.15 6.86 -7.76
N ARG A 525 -13.87 7.00 -9.05
CA ARG A 525 -13.48 8.28 -9.65
C ARG A 525 -14.62 9.29 -9.54
N ILE A 526 -14.30 10.56 -9.24
CA ILE A 526 -15.31 11.64 -9.22
C ILE A 526 -15.92 11.81 -10.61
N CYS A 527 -17.22 12.10 -10.72
CA CYS A 527 -17.83 12.40 -12.02
C CYS A 527 -17.69 13.88 -12.37
N TYR A 528 -17.85 14.22 -13.66
CA TYR A 528 -17.73 15.61 -14.13
C TYR A 528 -18.70 16.56 -13.43
N ASP A 529 -19.94 16.10 -13.19
CA ASP A 529 -20.96 16.87 -12.48
C ASP A 529 -20.54 17.19 -11.02
N CYS A 530 -20.12 16.18 -10.25
CA CYS A 530 -19.61 16.39 -8.90
C CYS A 530 -18.37 17.28 -8.90
N HIS A 531 -17.43 17.08 -9.83
CA HIS A 531 -16.25 17.92 -9.94
C HIS A 531 -16.62 19.40 -10.19
N SER A 532 -17.55 19.65 -11.12
CA SER A 532 -18.08 21.01 -11.39
C SER A 532 -18.80 21.61 -10.18
N PHE A 533 -19.67 20.84 -9.53
CA PHE A 533 -20.37 21.25 -8.32
C PHE A 533 -19.39 21.68 -7.23
N MET A 534 -18.35 20.89 -6.97
CA MET A 534 -17.36 21.17 -5.93
C MET A 534 -16.55 22.44 -6.21
N LYS A 535 -16.25 22.74 -7.48
CA LYS A 535 -15.68 24.05 -7.86
C LYS A 535 -16.59 25.19 -7.40
N HIS A 536 -17.87 25.16 -7.76
CA HIS A 536 -18.81 26.23 -7.40
C HIS A 536 -19.02 26.33 -5.89
N VAL A 537 -19.17 25.21 -5.19
CA VAL A 537 -19.29 25.20 -3.72
C VAL A 537 -18.05 25.79 -3.06
N SER A 538 -16.84 25.42 -3.52
CA SER A 538 -15.59 25.96 -2.96
C SER A 538 -15.48 27.49 -3.10
N GLY A 539 -15.99 28.04 -4.21
CA GLY A 539 -16.00 29.47 -4.47
C GLY A 539 -17.08 30.20 -3.68
N PHE A 540 -18.31 29.67 -3.66
CA PHE A 540 -19.46 30.31 -3.03
C PHE A 540 -19.36 30.31 -1.50
N PHE A 541 -18.97 29.19 -0.90
CA PHE A 541 -18.89 29.05 0.57
C PHE A 541 -17.52 29.44 1.13
N ASP A 542 -16.57 29.83 0.29
CA ASP A 542 -15.17 30.10 0.65
C ASP A 542 -14.58 28.98 1.52
N ARG A 543 -14.56 27.77 0.95
CA ARG A 543 -14.03 26.57 1.60
C ARG A 543 -13.06 25.85 0.68
N CYS A 544 -11.99 25.33 1.25
CA CYS A 544 -11.13 24.38 0.55
C CYS A 544 -11.78 22.99 0.65
N ILE A 545 -12.02 22.34 -0.49
CA ILE A 545 -12.57 20.98 -0.53
C ILE A 545 -11.51 20.07 -1.13
N VAL A 546 -11.13 19.02 -0.41
CA VAL A 546 -10.16 18.02 -0.85
C VAL A 546 -10.90 16.70 -1.03
N ILE A 547 -11.01 16.24 -2.27
CA ILE A 547 -11.60 14.95 -2.59
C ILE A 547 -10.50 14.01 -3.04
N ARG A 548 -10.28 12.93 -2.30
CA ARG A 548 -9.46 11.80 -2.72
C ARG A 548 -10.35 10.82 -3.47
N ASP A 549 -10.15 10.69 -4.77
CA ASP A 549 -10.78 9.63 -5.55
C ASP A 549 -9.85 8.42 -5.70
N ARG A 550 -10.24 7.42 -6.49
CA ARG A 550 -9.45 6.20 -6.74
C ARG A 550 -8.06 6.47 -7.35
N SER A 551 -7.88 7.59 -8.04
CA SER A 551 -6.71 7.91 -8.87
C SER A 551 -5.86 9.06 -8.34
N ARG A 552 -6.48 10.08 -7.71
CA ARG A 552 -5.82 11.32 -7.34
C ARG A 552 -6.59 12.10 -6.27
N PHE A 553 -5.97 13.17 -5.80
CA PHE A 553 -6.62 14.23 -5.04
C PHE A 553 -7.04 15.37 -5.96
N HIS A 554 -8.22 15.89 -5.68
CA HIS A 554 -8.76 17.12 -6.24
C HIS A 554 -8.84 18.15 -5.14
N HIS A 555 -8.08 19.24 -5.26
CA HIS A 555 -8.12 20.35 -4.32
C HIS A 555 -8.92 21.48 -4.93
N PHE A 556 -10.17 21.62 -4.49
CA PHE A 556 -11.05 22.69 -4.90
C PHE A 556 -10.87 23.90 -3.98
N SER A 557 -10.58 25.05 -4.58
CA SER A 557 -10.46 26.31 -3.86
C SER A 557 -10.82 27.45 -4.79
N LYS A 558 -11.64 28.39 -4.29
CA LYS A 558 -12.02 29.62 -5.00
C LYS A 558 -12.53 29.38 -6.43
N GLY A 559 -13.35 28.35 -6.63
CA GLY A 559 -13.90 28.05 -7.96
C GLY A 559 -12.99 27.25 -8.90
N SER A 560 -11.80 26.88 -8.46
CA SER A 560 -10.80 26.15 -9.27
C SER A 560 -10.45 24.81 -8.64
N CYS A 561 -9.88 23.90 -9.43
CA CYS A 561 -9.36 22.62 -8.94
C CYS A 561 -7.86 22.46 -9.29
N SER A 562 -7.08 21.81 -8.43
CA SER A 562 -5.66 21.51 -8.69
C SER A 562 -5.41 20.68 -9.95
N CYS A 563 -6.41 19.96 -10.46
CA CYS A 563 -6.30 19.23 -11.71
C CYS A 563 -6.41 20.11 -12.97
N ARG A 564 -6.84 21.37 -12.84
CA ARG A 564 -7.08 22.30 -13.97
C ARG A 564 -8.01 21.72 -15.05
N ASP A 565 -9.00 20.93 -14.62
CA ASP A 565 -9.92 20.20 -15.49
C ASP A 565 -9.23 19.18 -16.44
N PHE A 566 -7.96 18.86 -16.18
CA PHE A 566 -7.21 17.81 -16.86
C PHE A 566 -7.10 16.58 -15.95
N TRP A 567 -8.10 15.71 -15.98
CA TRP A 567 -8.14 14.53 -15.11
C TRP A 567 -8.75 13.30 -15.74
#